data_AF-A0A1T4VY27-F1
#
_entry.id   AF-A0A1T4VY27-F1
#
_cell.length_a   1.000
_cell.length_b   1.000
_cell.length_c   1.000
_cell.angle_alpha   90.00
_cell.angle_beta   90.00
_cell.angle_gamma   90.00
#
_symmetry.space_group_name_H-M   'P 1'
#
loop_
_entity.id
_entity.type
_entity.pdbx_description
1 polymer ?
#
loop_
_entity_poly.entity_id
_entity_poly.type
_entity_poly.pdbx_seq_one_letter_code
_entity_poly.pdbx_strand_id
1 'polypeptide(L)'
;MAGEYYDVLFNKLYSDLQNVADVMGVKDLKAYFKPHGGVRSHEIFRSFAIALQGSTTMQSKIKMNDEEGENYKIVRDVLFDFDVYKSADTYSTWEDIYKAILDAGIKDEKPKEDKDTAWQKYSKGLFDGITLFYKKVDGRHGVDRIRSLVYVDVCELDDDEMGMIIDTIKAISKKIRGMGFALTCEWLKECGCTYIAKPEAFLKKTIEYIVDPECERTVKDEEVLKEVFKWVKTTNAKRKKDKVTAYQIDRIIYLLCTGDFYLDSCKFGREIVNREIDSLRQDKEDDKTEKVDDTEEAEGKDK
;
A
#
# COMPACT_ATOMS: atom_id res chain seq x y z
N MET A 1 27.28 0.08 -0.16
CA MET A 1 27.08 0.78 1.13
C MET A 1 25.61 1.08 1.48
N ALA A 2 24.67 1.22 0.52
CA ALA A 2 23.23 1.27 0.83
C ALA A 2 22.65 -0.08 1.32
N GLY A 3 23.30 -1.19 0.93
CA GLY A 3 22.84 -2.55 1.22
C GLY A 3 22.74 -2.93 2.71
N GLU A 4 23.65 -2.45 3.55
CA GLU A 4 23.60 -2.77 4.99
C GLU A 4 22.61 -1.89 5.74
N TYR A 5 22.31 -0.71 5.20
CA TYR A 5 21.43 0.24 5.85
C TYR A 5 19.98 -0.25 5.92
N TYR A 6 19.44 -0.75 4.81
CA TYR A 6 18.04 -1.19 4.73
C TYR A 6 17.73 -2.41 5.60
N ASP A 7 18.64 -3.38 5.67
CA ASP A 7 18.46 -4.57 6.52
C ASP A 7 18.52 -4.22 8.00
N VAL A 8 19.49 -3.38 8.41
CA VAL A 8 19.62 -2.90 9.80
C VAL A 8 18.39 -2.07 10.20
N LEU A 9 17.96 -1.13 9.35
CA LEU A 9 16.78 -0.31 9.61
C LEU A 9 15.51 -1.16 9.73
N PHE A 10 15.32 -2.15 8.84
CA PHE A 10 14.19 -3.07 8.95
C PHE A 10 14.17 -3.79 10.30
N ASN A 11 15.30 -4.37 10.71
CA ASN A 11 15.39 -5.10 11.98
C ASN A 11 15.09 -4.20 13.17
N LYS A 12 15.57 -2.95 13.15
CA LYS A 12 15.34 -1.97 14.22
C LYS A 12 13.87 -1.61 14.32
N LEU A 13 13.26 -1.17 13.22
CA LEU A 13 11.83 -0.83 13.17
C LEU A 13 10.93 -2.01 13.55
N TYR A 14 11.27 -3.22 13.10
CA TYR A 14 10.51 -4.42 13.46
C TYR A 14 10.63 -4.73 14.95
N SER A 15 11.82 -4.63 15.53
CA SER A 15 12.02 -4.80 16.99
C SER A 15 11.25 -3.77 17.80
N ASP A 16 11.24 -2.51 17.38
CA ASP A 16 10.48 -1.46 18.07
C ASP A 16 8.98 -1.72 17.99
N LEU A 17 8.49 -2.17 16.83
CA LEU A 17 7.09 -2.54 16.67
C LEU A 17 6.73 -3.71 17.59
N GLN A 18 7.60 -4.71 17.75
CA GLN A 18 7.40 -5.82 18.68
C GLN A 18 7.31 -5.31 20.13
N ASN A 19 8.26 -4.46 20.55
CA ASN A 19 8.24 -3.88 21.90
C ASN A 19 6.96 -3.10 22.17
N VAL A 20 6.54 -2.28 21.21
CA VAL A 20 5.29 -1.51 21.30
C VAL A 20 4.08 -2.45 21.36
N ALA A 21 4.03 -3.46 20.48
CA ALA A 21 2.94 -4.44 20.44
C ALA A 21 2.80 -5.19 21.77
N ASP A 22 3.92 -5.59 22.38
CA ASP A 22 3.96 -6.26 23.68
C ASP A 22 3.43 -5.37 24.80
N VAL A 23 3.86 -4.10 24.85
CA VAL A 23 3.37 -3.11 25.84
C VAL A 23 1.86 -2.87 25.69
N MET A 24 1.37 -2.86 24.44
CA MET A 24 -0.04 -2.64 24.13
C MET A 24 -0.91 -3.90 24.30
N GLY A 25 -0.32 -5.07 24.54
CA GLY A 25 -1.04 -6.33 24.65
C GLY A 25 -1.63 -6.83 23.33
N VAL A 26 -1.00 -6.50 22.20
CA VAL A 26 -1.38 -6.99 20.86
C VAL A 26 -1.25 -8.51 20.82
N LYS A 27 -2.32 -9.20 20.41
CA LYS A 27 -2.38 -10.67 20.52
C LYS A 27 -1.58 -11.41 19.45
N ASP A 28 -1.65 -10.94 18.21
CA ASP A 28 -0.97 -11.54 17.07
C ASP A 28 -0.48 -10.46 16.10
N LEU A 29 0.75 -9.97 16.32
CA LEU A 29 1.37 -8.99 15.43
C LEU A 29 1.46 -9.51 13.98
N LYS A 30 1.60 -10.82 13.77
CA LYS A 30 1.68 -11.40 12.42
C LYS A 30 0.37 -11.29 11.65
N ALA A 31 -0.76 -11.12 12.32
CA ALA A 31 -2.05 -10.89 11.67
C ALA A 31 -2.05 -9.58 10.87
N TYR A 32 -1.31 -8.56 11.31
CA TYR A 32 -1.19 -7.27 10.62
C TYR A 32 -0.39 -7.34 9.31
N PHE A 33 0.39 -8.41 9.11
CA PHE A 33 1.18 -8.63 7.90
C PHE A 33 0.50 -9.54 6.87
N LYS A 34 -0.79 -9.83 7.07
CA LYS A 34 -1.61 -10.58 6.12
C LYS A 34 -2.52 -9.61 5.35
N PRO A 35 -2.57 -9.70 4.01
CA PRO A 35 -3.60 -9.03 3.22
C PRO A 35 -5.00 -9.50 3.67
N HIS A 36 -5.97 -8.59 3.66
CA HIS A 36 -7.36 -8.89 4.04
C HIS A 36 -8.18 -9.51 2.90
N GLY A 37 -7.80 -9.22 1.65
CA GLY A 37 -8.48 -9.72 0.47
C GLY A 37 -7.95 -11.08 -0.01
N GLY A 38 -8.35 -11.44 -1.23
CA GLY A 38 -7.95 -12.67 -1.88
C GLY A 38 -7.89 -12.56 -3.40
N VAL A 39 -7.66 -13.69 -4.05
CA VAL A 39 -7.34 -13.76 -5.49
C VAL A 39 -8.51 -14.27 -6.34
N ARG A 40 -9.64 -14.64 -5.71
CA ARG A 40 -10.86 -14.98 -6.43
C ARG A 40 -11.48 -13.71 -7.01
N SER A 41 -12.24 -13.85 -8.09
CA SER A 41 -12.80 -12.69 -8.81
C SER A 41 -13.64 -11.78 -7.91
N HIS A 42 -14.50 -12.35 -7.07
CA HIS A 42 -15.32 -11.58 -6.13
C HIS A 42 -14.48 -10.91 -5.03
N GLU A 43 -13.43 -11.56 -4.54
CA GLU A 43 -12.51 -10.98 -3.54
C GLU A 43 -11.74 -9.79 -4.13
N ILE A 44 -11.24 -9.93 -5.36
CA ILE A 44 -10.55 -8.85 -6.07
C ILE A 44 -11.49 -7.64 -6.24
N PHE A 45 -12.74 -7.89 -6.68
CA PHE A 45 -13.70 -6.81 -6.90
C PHE A 45 -14.19 -6.18 -5.59
N ARG A 46 -14.37 -6.98 -4.55
CA ARG A 46 -14.66 -6.48 -3.19
C ARG A 46 -13.54 -5.59 -2.66
N SER A 47 -12.29 -6.06 -2.70
CA SER A 47 -11.14 -5.25 -2.27
C SER A 47 -11.01 -3.95 -3.08
N PHE A 48 -11.32 -4.01 -4.38
CA PHE A 48 -11.39 -2.84 -5.24
C PHE A 48 -12.45 -1.83 -4.75
N ALA A 49 -13.68 -2.31 -4.50
CA ALA A 49 -14.78 -1.49 -4.04
C ALA A 49 -14.46 -0.84 -2.67
N ILE A 50 -13.79 -1.57 -1.77
CA ILE A 50 -13.34 -1.06 -0.48
C ILE A 50 -12.27 0.04 -0.67
N ALA A 51 -11.25 -0.21 -1.50
CA ALA A 51 -10.16 0.76 -1.71
C ALA A 51 -10.62 2.04 -2.42
N LEU A 52 -11.62 1.95 -3.31
CA LEU A 52 -12.11 3.07 -4.11
C LEU A 52 -12.66 4.22 -3.25
N GLN A 53 -13.08 3.95 -2.02
CA GLN A 53 -13.57 4.99 -1.10
C GLN A 53 -12.44 5.81 -0.44
N GLY A 54 -11.16 5.49 -0.67
CA GLY A 54 -10.04 5.81 0.22
C GLY A 54 -9.66 7.28 0.44
N SER A 55 -10.42 8.26 -0.08
CA SER A 55 -10.32 9.65 0.40
C SER A 55 -11.14 9.83 1.68
N THR A 56 -10.63 10.57 2.66
CA THR A 56 -11.30 10.78 3.97
C THR A 56 -12.75 11.24 3.85
N THR A 57 -13.03 12.15 2.91
CA THR A 57 -14.39 12.64 2.64
C THR A 57 -15.30 11.56 2.04
N MET A 58 -14.77 10.68 1.19
CA MET A 58 -15.57 9.61 0.58
C MET A 58 -15.77 8.45 1.57
N GLN A 59 -14.72 8.07 2.30
CA GLN A 59 -14.77 7.00 3.31
C GLN A 59 -15.83 7.26 4.38
N SER A 60 -15.96 8.50 4.87
CA SER A 60 -16.96 8.85 5.89
C SER A 60 -18.41 8.73 5.40
N LYS A 61 -18.64 8.80 4.08
CA LYS A 61 -19.97 8.70 3.45
C LYS A 61 -20.27 7.28 2.97
N ILE A 62 -19.29 6.63 2.33
CA ILE A 62 -19.43 5.31 1.69
C ILE A 62 -19.34 4.18 2.72
N LYS A 63 -18.38 4.23 3.66
CA LYS A 63 -18.24 3.29 4.80
C LYS A 63 -18.11 1.80 4.45
N MET A 64 -17.44 1.47 3.34
CA MET A 64 -17.25 0.08 2.92
C MET A 64 -16.25 -0.71 3.78
N ASN A 65 -15.57 -0.08 4.75
CA ASN A 65 -14.74 -0.79 5.74
C ASN A 65 -15.55 -1.44 6.86
N ASP A 66 -16.81 -1.06 7.03
CA ASP A 66 -17.73 -1.66 8.00
C ASP A 66 -18.57 -2.73 7.29
N GLU A 67 -18.07 -3.96 7.27
CA GLU A 67 -18.70 -5.08 6.56
C GLU A 67 -20.07 -5.48 7.13
N GLU A 68 -20.32 -5.13 8.39
CA GLU A 68 -21.61 -5.32 9.02
C GLU A 68 -22.55 -4.12 8.82
N GLY A 69 -22.01 -3.01 8.31
CA GLY A 69 -22.73 -1.79 8.04
C GLY A 69 -23.75 -1.92 6.92
N GLU A 70 -24.81 -1.12 7.02
CA GLU A 70 -25.92 -1.09 6.03
C GLU A 70 -25.41 -0.75 4.63
N ASN A 71 -24.51 0.23 4.50
CA ASN A 71 -23.94 0.62 3.20
C ASN A 71 -23.20 -0.52 2.51
N TYR A 72 -22.40 -1.29 3.27
CA TYR A 72 -21.68 -2.43 2.72
C TYR A 72 -22.65 -3.50 2.23
N LYS A 73 -23.67 -3.84 3.03
CA LYS A 73 -24.70 -4.81 2.67
C LYS A 73 -25.43 -4.39 1.39
N ILE A 74 -25.83 -3.12 1.29
CA ILE A 74 -26.47 -2.57 0.09
C ILE A 74 -25.54 -2.69 -1.14
N VAL A 75 -24.30 -2.22 -1.04
CA VAL A 75 -23.36 -2.24 -2.18
C VAL A 75 -23.05 -3.69 -2.59
N ARG A 76 -22.85 -4.59 -1.63
CA ARG A 76 -22.66 -6.02 -1.89
C ARG A 76 -23.84 -6.58 -2.68
N ASP A 77 -25.07 -6.30 -2.27
CA ASP A 77 -26.27 -6.83 -2.92
C ASP A 77 -26.47 -6.22 -4.32
N VAL A 78 -26.25 -4.90 -4.48
CA VAL A 78 -26.24 -4.20 -5.77
C VAL A 78 -25.20 -4.78 -6.73
N LEU A 79 -24.03 -5.17 -6.21
CA LEU A 79 -22.95 -5.77 -7.00
C LEU A 79 -23.00 -7.31 -7.02
N PHE A 80 -24.12 -7.90 -6.62
CA PHE A 80 -24.36 -9.34 -6.63
C PHE A 80 -23.29 -10.17 -5.91
N ASP A 81 -22.99 -9.81 -4.66
CA ASP A 81 -21.89 -10.37 -3.89
C ASP A 81 -20.52 -10.19 -4.58
N PHE A 82 -20.35 -9.02 -5.20
CA PHE A 82 -19.17 -8.65 -5.99
C PHE A 82 -18.90 -9.61 -7.16
N ASP A 83 -19.96 -10.15 -7.77
CA ASP A 83 -19.83 -10.87 -9.04
C ASP A 83 -19.61 -9.88 -10.19
N VAL A 84 -18.37 -9.82 -10.67
CA VAL A 84 -17.95 -8.97 -11.78
C VAL A 84 -18.75 -9.23 -13.06
N TYR A 85 -19.00 -10.50 -13.39
CA TYR A 85 -19.63 -10.86 -14.66
C TYR A 85 -21.10 -10.49 -14.63
N LYS A 86 -21.79 -10.84 -13.55
CA LYS A 86 -23.19 -10.47 -13.37
C LYS A 86 -23.37 -8.95 -13.27
N SER A 87 -22.45 -8.25 -12.62
CA SER A 87 -22.45 -6.78 -12.59
C SER A 87 -22.27 -6.17 -13.98
N ALA A 88 -21.35 -6.70 -14.79
CA ALA A 88 -21.12 -6.24 -16.17
C ALA A 88 -22.30 -6.54 -17.10
N ASP A 89 -22.97 -7.68 -16.93
CA ASP A 89 -24.15 -8.05 -17.72
C ASP A 89 -25.39 -7.22 -17.31
N THR A 90 -25.42 -6.70 -16.08
CA THR A 90 -26.55 -5.91 -15.54
C THR A 90 -26.41 -4.41 -15.84
N TYR A 91 -25.22 -3.83 -15.63
CA TYR A 91 -25.02 -2.39 -15.64
C TYR A 91 -24.33 -1.92 -16.93
N SER A 92 -24.99 -1.06 -17.70
CA SER A 92 -24.43 -0.50 -18.95
C SER A 92 -23.77 0.86 -18.75
N THR A 93 -24.10 1.57 -17.67
CA THR A 93 -23.59 2.90 -17.33
C THR A 93 -23.32 3.02 -15.83
N TRP A 94 -22.58 4.06 -15.43
CA TRP A 94 -22.38 4.34 -14.01
C TRP A 94 -23.66 4.86 -13.34
N GLU A 95 -24.54 5.50 -14.11
CA GLU A 95 -25.85 5.95 -13.67
C GLU A 95 -26.75 4.78 -13.26
N ASP A 96 -26.64 3.63 -13.93
CA ASP A 96 -27.39 2.42 -13.57
C ASP A 96 -27.00 1.91 -12.18
N ILE A 97 -25.69 1.87 -11.89
CA ILE A 97 -25.17 1.49 -10.57
C ILE A 97 -25.63 2.50 -9.52
N TYR A 98 -25.47 3.79 -9.81
CA TYR A 98 -25.87 4.85 -8.88
C TYR A 98 -27.36 4.76 -8.56
N LYS A 99 -28.22 4.56 -9.58
CA LYS A 99 -29.66 4.39 -9.38
C LYS A 99 -29.97 3.15 -8.55
N ALA A 100 -29.33 2.01 -8.81
CA ALA A 100 -29.53 0.79 -8.03
C ALA A 100 -29.15 0.98 -6.55
N ILE A 101 -28.08 1.73 -6.26
CA ILE A 101 -27.66 2.10 -4.91
C ILE A 101 -28.75 2.94 -4.20
N LEU A 102 -29.31 3.94 -4.89
CA LEU A 102 -30.38 4.77 -4.32
C LEU A 102 -31.68 3.98 -4.10
N ASP A 103 -32.08 3.17 -5.08
CA ASP A 103 -33.28 2.33 -5.02
C ASP A 103 -33.18 1.28 -3.88
N ALA A 104 -31.96 0.86 -3.54
CA ALA A 104 -31.67 -0.04 -2.42
C ALA A 104 -31.63 0.65 -1.04
N GLY A 105 -31.83 1.98 -0.97
CA GLY A 105 -32.03 2.71 0.28
C GLY A 105 -30.92 3.67 0.69
N ILE A 106 -29.84 3.81 -0.09
CA ILE A 106 -28.83 4.84 0.17
C ILE A 106 -29.42 6.23 -0.07
N LYS A 107 -29.23 7.10 0.91
CA LYS A 107 -29.56 8.52 0.79
C LYS A 107 -28.29 9.28 0.42
N ASP A 108 -28.31 9.88 -0.76
CA ASP A 108 -27.25 10.80 -1.19
C ASP A 108 -27.66 12.26 -0.96
N GLU A 109 -26.66 13.10 -0.72
CA GLU A 109 -26.86 14.54 -0.68
C GLU A 109 -27.18 15.03 -2.10
N LYS A 110 -27.98 16.10 -2.22
CA LYS A 110 -28.17 16.72 -3.53
C LYS A 110 -26.81 17.22 -4.05
N PRO A 111 -26.46 16.97 -5.33
CA PRO A 111 -25.26 17.54 -5.90
C PRO A 111 -25.31 19.06 -5.79
N LYS A 112 -24.16 19.65 -5.46
CA LYS A 112 -23.97 21.10 -5.60
C LYS A 112 -23.76 21.39 -7.09
N GLU A 113 -24.09 22.59 -7.54
CA GLU A 113 -23.84 23.02 -8.93
C GLU A 113 -22.41 22.63 -9.34
N ASP A 114 -22.31 21.90 -10.46
CA ASP A 114 -21.09 21.40 -11.09
C ASP A 114 -20.21 20.43 -10.28
N LYS A 115 -20.72 19.79 -9.23
CA LYS A 115 -19.93 18.83 -8.43
C LYS A 115 -20.65 17.53 -8.17
N ASP A 116 -20.04 16.44 -8.64
CA ASP A 116 -20.45 15.09 -8.27
C ASP A 116 -20.41 14.88 -6.75
N THR A 117 -21.42 14.19 -6.23
CA THR A 117 -21.47 13.69 -4.86
C THR A 117 -20.45 12.59 -4.63
N ALA A 118 -20.32 12.12 -3.38
CA ALA A 118 -19.46 10.98 -3.07
C ALA A 118 -19.97 9.70 -3.74
N TRP A 119 -21.28 9.44 -3.71
CA TRP A 119 -21.87 8.26 -4.32
C TRP A 119 -21.83 8.28 -5.85
N GLN A 120 -21.97 9.45 -6.49
CA GLN A 120 -21.78 9.59 -7.93
C GLN A 120 -20.32 9.28 -8.33
N LYS A 121 -19.34 9.83 -7.61
CA LYS A 121 -17.91 9.54 -7.84
C LYS A 121 -17.60 8.06 -7.62
N TYR A 122 -18.13 7.48 -6.56
CA TYR A 122 -17.95 6.08 -6.22
C TYR A 122 -18.56 5.17 -7.31
N SER A 123 -19.78 5.45 -7.76
CA SER A 123 -20.44 4.69 -8.83
C SER A 123 -19.70 4.79 -10.17
N LYS A 124 -19.14 5.96 -10.51
CA LYS A 124 -18.26 6.14 -11.68
C LYS A 124 -17.04 5.24 -11.61
N GLY A 125 -16.36 5.20 -10.46
CA GLY A 125 -15.21 4.32 -10.25
C GLY A 125 -15.58 2.84 -10.26
N LEU A 126 -16.71 2.45 -9.66
CA LEU A 126 -17.23 1.08 -9.70
C LEU A 126 -17.45 0.61 -11.14
N PHE A 127 -18.10 1.44 -11.96
CA PHE A 127 -18.33 1.15 -13.37
C PHE A 127 -17.04 0.99 -14.17
N ASP A 128 -16.05 1.86 -13.94
CA ASP A 128 -14.74 1.76 -14.58
C ASP A 128 -14.02 0.46 -14.17
N GLY A 129 -14.11 0.09 -12.90
CA GLY A 129 -13.59 -1.17 -12.37
C GLY A 129 -14.24 -2.38 -13.03
N ILE A 130 -15.58 -2.45 -13.05
CA ILE A 130 -16.34 -3.52 -13.74
C ILE A 130 -15.90 -3.63 -15.21
N THR A 131 -15.83 -2.50 -15.91
CA THR A 131 -15.40 -2.45 -17.31
C THR A 131 -13.97 -2.99 -17.47
N LEU A 132 -13.06 -2.60 -16.59
CA LEU A 132 -11.68 -3.08 -16.60
C LEU A 132 -11.60 -4.59 -16.34
N PHE A 133 -12.35 -5.11 -15.36
CA PHE A 133 -12.33 -6.53 -15.01
C PHE A 133 -12.98 -7.42 -16.07
N TYR A 134 -14.09 -6.97 -16.65
CA TYR A 134 -14.85 -7.72 -17.64
C TYR A 134 -14.20 -7.68 -19.02
N LYS A 135 -13.52 -6.61 -19.41
CA LYS A 135 -12.90 -6.49 -20.73
C LYS A 135 -11.89 -7.63 -20.98
N LYS A 136 -12.06 -8.33 -22.10
CA LYS A 136 -11.09 -9.31 -22.59
C LYS A 136 -9.98 -8.62 -23.36
N VAL A 137 -8.73 -8.99 -23.06
CA VAL A 137 -7.55 -8.60 -23.84
C VAL A 137 -6.66 -9.83 -23.94
N ASP A 138 -6.31 -10.23 -25.15
CA ASP A 138 -5.59 -11.47 -25.47
C ASP A 138 -6.31 -12.71 -24.92
N GLY A 139 -7.63 -12.74 -25.07
CA GLY A 139 -8.48 -13.85 -24.62
C GLY A 139 -8.71 -13.96 -23.11
N ARG A 140 -8.02 -13.16 -22.28
CA ARG A 140 -8.14 -13.17 -20.81
C ARG A 140 -8.91 -11.96 -20.30
N HIS A 141 -9.72 -12.16 -19.26
CA HIS A 141 -10.42 -11.07 -18.58
C HIS A 141 -9.43 -10.23 -17.76
N GLY A 142 -9.74 -8.95 -17.53
CA GLY A 142 -8.91 -8.07 -16.71
C GLY A 142 -8.70 -8.60 -15.29
N VAL A 143 -9.70 -9.29 -14.72
CA VAL A 143 -9.57 -9.94 -13.40
C VAL A 143 -8.46 -10.99 -13.37
N ASP A 144 -8.24 -11.72 -14.47
CA ASP A 144 -7.16 -12.71 -14.55
C ASP A 144 -5.79 -12.04 -14.62
N ARG A 145 -5.71 -10.85 -15.21
CA ARG A 145 -4.49 -10.03 -15.22
C ARG A 145 -4.16 -9.56 -13.81
N ILE A 146 -5.14 -9.08 -13.04
CA ILE A 146 -4.92 -8.72 -11.63
C ILE A 146 -4.45 -9.94 -10.83
N ARG A 147 -5.10 -11.10 -11.02
CA ARG A 147 -4.66 -12.35 -10.38
C ARG A 147 -3.21 -12.72 -10.71
N SER A 148 -2.77 -12.49 -11.95
CA SER A 148 -1.38 -12.78 -12.33
C SER A 148 -0.35 -11.90 -11.64
N LEU A 149 -0.72 -10.67 -11.26
CA LEU A 149 0.17 -9.77 -10.53
C LEU A 149 0.51 -10.30 -9.14
N VAL A 150 -0.40 -11.03 -8.49
CA VAL A 150 -0.21 -11.53 -7.11
C VAL A 150 0.98 -12.49 -6.98
N TYR A 151 1.34 -13.19 -8.05
CA TYR A 151 2.40 -14.21 -8.04
C TYR A 151 3.78 -13.68 -8.40
N VAL A 152 3.97 -12.36 -8.43
CA VAL A 152 5.26 -11.74 -8.71
C VAL A 152 6.18 -11.81 -7.49
N ASP A 153 7.43 -12.23 -7.70
CA ASP A 153 8.51 -12.10 -6.73
C ASP A 153 9.50 -11.03 -7.17
N VAL A 154 9.48 -9.87 -6.50
CA VAL A 154 10.39 -8.74 -6.79
C VAL A 154 11.86 -9.04 -6.54
N CYS A 155 12.20 -10.10 -5.79
CA CYS A 155 13.59 -10.49 -5.59
C CYS A 155 14.22 -11.05 -6.87
N GLU A 156 13.39 -11.60 -7.77
CA GLU A 156 13.83 -12.24 -9.02
C GLU A 156 13.79 -11.29 -10.22
N LEU A 157 13.25 -10.07 -10.05
CA LEU A 157 13.12 -9.10 -11.12
C LEU A 157 14.37 -8.24 -11.28
N ASP A 158 14.66 -7.77 -12.48
CA ASP A 158 15.61 -6.68 -12.69
C ASP A 158 14.97 -5.29 -12.58
N ASP A 159 15.77 -4.23 -12.75
CA ASP A 159 15.31 -2.84 -12.61
C ASP A 159 14.30 -2.43 -13.70
N ASP A 160 14.41 -3.00 -14.89
CA ASP A 160 13.50 -2.72 -16.01
C ASP A 160 12.15 -3.41 -15.79
N GLU A 161 12.15 -4.68 -15.37
CA GLU A 161 10.95 -5.44 -15.00
C GLU A 161 10.20 -4.78 -13.83
N MET A 162 10.92 -4.29 -12.84
CA MET A 162 10.33 -3.48 -11.76
C MET A 162 9.70 -2.19 -12.29
N GLY A 163 10.34 -1.53 -13.26
CA GLY A 163 9.78 -0.39 -13.97
C GLY A 163 8.46 -0.73 -14.69
N MET A 164 8.42 -1.86 -15.40
CA MET A 164 7.21 -2.32 -16.10
C MET A 164 6.03 -2.60 -15.16
N ILE A 165 6.30 -3.11 -13.95
CA ILE A 165 5.28 -3.28 -12.91
C ILE A 165 4.70 -1.94 -12.49
N ILE A 166 5.56 -0.96 -12.21
CA ILE A 166 5.13 0.39 -11.81
C ILE A 166 4.28 1.03 -12.92
N ASP A 167 4.70 0.90 -14.18
CA ASP A 167 3.94 1.39 -15.32
C ASP A 167 2.61 0.66 -15.49
N THR A 168 2.55 -0.63 -15.18
CA THR A 168 1.30 -1.41 -15.16
C THR A 168 0.33 -0.88 -14.10
N ILE A 169 0.80 -0.66 -12.87
CA ILE A 169 0.01 -0.06 -11.78
C ILE A 169 -0.51 1.32 -12.19
N LYS A 170 0.36 2.15 -12.78
CA LYS A 170 0.02 3.48 -13.28
C LYS A 170 -1.03 3.42 -14.38
N ALA A 171 -0.90 2.50 -15.33
CA ALA A 171 -1.86 2.31 -16.40
C ALA A 171 -3.23 1.85 -15.89
N ILE A 172 -3.27 1.03 -14.83
CA ILE A 172 -4.51 0.65 -14.16
C ILE A 172 -5.15 1.87 -13.48
N SER A 173 -4.39 2.63 -12.70
CA SER A 173 -4.91 3.82 -11.97
C SER A 173 -5.55 4.86 -12.91
N LYS A 174 -4.98 5.05 -14.10
CA LYS A 174 -5.49 6.01 -15.11
C LYS A 174 -6.82 5.58 -15.75
N LYS A 175 -7.19 4.30 -15.65
CA LYS A 175 -8.43 3.77 -16.24
C LYS A 175 -9.64 3.87 -15.31
N ILE A 176 -9.44 4.26 -14.06
CA ILE A 176 -10.48 4.19 -13.02
C ILE A 176 -10.62 5.56 -12.35
N ARG A 177 -11.77 6.21 -12.53
CA ARG A 177 -12.09 7.47 -11.86
C ARG A 177 -12.08 7.28 -10.35
N GLY A 178 -11.41 8.19 -9.64
CA GLY A 178 -11.31 8.17 -8.17
C GLY A 178 -10.25 7.22 -7.62
N MET A 179 -9.61 6.38 -8.45
CA MET A 179 -8.59 5.42 -8.02
C MET A 179 -7.18 5.89 -8.42
N GLY A 180 -6.62 6.82 -7.65
CA GLY A 180 -5.24 7.28 -7.84
C GLY A 180 -4.20 6.16 -7.65
N PHE A 181 -2.93 6.46 -7.96
CA PHE A 181 -1.83 5.49 -7.88
C PHE A 181 -1.70 4.85 -6.49
N ALA A 182 -1.69 5.65 -5.42
CA ALA A 182 -1.62 5.14 -4.05
C ALA A 182 -2.81 4.22 -3.68
N LEU A 183 -4.03 4.55 -4.10
CA LEU A 183 -5.21 3.69 -3.85
C LEU A 183 -5.18 2.42 -4.71
N THR A 184 -4.60 2.49 -5.90
CA THR A 184 -4.36 1.29 -6.72
C THR A 184 -3.36 0.36 -6.04
N CYS A 185 -2.29 0.90 -5.45
CA CYS A 185 -1.33 0.12 -4.66
C CYS A 185 -2.01 -0.51 -3.44
N GLU A 186 -2.82 0.26 -2.71
CA GLU A 186 -3.61 -0.25 -1.57
C GLU A 186 -4.53 -1.40 -2.00
N TRP A 187 -5.26 -1.25 -3.09
CA TRP A 187 -6.12 -2.31 -3.59
C TRP A 187 -5.33 -3.58 -3.97
N LEU A 188 -4.25 -3.43 -4.74
CA LEU A 188 -3.47 -4.58 -5.23
C LEU A 188 -2.78 -5.32 -4.08
N LYS A 189 -2.22 -4.59 -3.11
CA LYS A 189 -1.55 -5.23 -1.97
C LYS A 189 -2.56 -6.03 -1.13
N GLU A 190 -3.79 -5.53 -0.96
CA GLU A 190 -4.86 -6.26 -0.27
C GLU A 190 -5.37 -7.47 -1.06
N CYS A 191 -5.19 -7.51 -2.39
CA CYS A 191 -5.43 -8.70 -3.21
C CYS A 191 -4.31 -9.76 -3.12
N GLY A 192 -3.24 -9.49 -2.37
CA GLY A 192 -2.12 -10.40 -2.20
C GLY A 192 -0.84 -10.00 -2.91
N CYS A 193 -0.78 -8.86 -3.61
CA CYS A 193 0.49 -8.34 -4.16
C CYS A 193 1.39 -7.82 -3.04
N THR A 194 1.90 -8.71 -2.17
CA THR A 194 2.68 -8.34 -0.98
C THR A 194 4.01 -7.66 -1.30
N TYR A 195 4.45 -7.74 -2.55
CA TYR A 195 5.60 -7.02 -3.05
C TYR A 195 5.34 -5.53 -3.30
N ILE A 196 4.10 -5.04 -3.15
CA ILE A 196 3.72 -3.63 -3.29
C ILE A 196 3.53 -2.99 -1.90
N ALA A 197 4.00 -1.75 -1.76
CA ALA A 197 3.69 -0.87 -0.63
C ALA A 197 2.75 0.26 -1.08
N LYS A 198 1.99 0.84 -0.16
CA LYS A 198 1.16 2.01 -0.47
C LYS A 198 2.01 3.29 -0.31
N PRO A 199 2.22 4.11 -1.36
CA PRO A 199 2.94 5.38 -1.24
C PRO A 199 2.10 6.47 -0.57
N GLU A 200 1.71 6.25 0.69
CA GLU A 200 1.01 7.22 1.53
C GLU A 200 1.96 8.14 2.28
N ALA A 201 1.39 9.14 2.97
CA ALA A 201 2.15 10.23 3.57
C ALA A 201 3.25 9.77 4.54
N PHE A 202 3.00 8.73 5.35
CA PHE A 202 4.01 8.23 6.30
C PHE A 202 5.16 7.53 5.58
N LEU A 203 4.86 6.58 4.69
CA LEU A 203 5.89 5.91 3.91
C LEU A 203 6.69 6.88 3.03
N LYS A 204 6.02 7.84 2.39
CA LYS A 204 6.66 8.90 1.61
C LYS A 204 7.66 9.69 2.44
N LYS A 205 7.24 10.18 3.61
CA LYS A 205 8.11 10.92 4.53
C LYS A 205 9.29 10.06 4.98
N THR A 206 9.06 8.78 5.29
CA THR A 206 10.15 7.86 5.65
C THR A 206 11.14 7.71 4.49
N ILE A 207 10.67 7.50 3.26
CA ILE A 207 11.55 7.37 2.09
C ILE A 207 12.27 8.69 1.79
N GLU A 208 11.57 9.83 1.79
CA GLU A 208 12.17 11.18 1.70
C GLU A 208 13.31 11.32 2.69
N TYR A 209 13.03 11.03 3.97
CA TYR A 209 14.03 11.16 5.01
C TYR A 209 15.23 10.23 4.81
N ILE A 210 15.05 9.04 4.22
CA ILE A 210 16.12 8.10 3.91
C ILE A 210 16.99 8.57 2.73
N VAL A 211 16.37 8.99 1.62
CA VAL A 211 17.07 9.24 0.34
C VAL A 211 17.47 10.70 0.13
N ASP A 212 16.79 11.62 0.79
CA ASP A 212 17.02 13.06 0.76
C ASP A 212 16.90 13.62 2.19
N PRO A 213 17.95 13.43 3.03
CA PRO A 213 17.96 13.85 4.43
C PRO A 213 17.58 15.32 4.65
N GLU A 214 17.98 16.17 3.70
CA GLU A 214 17.77 17.63 3.75
C GLU A 214 16.33 18.01 3.34
N CYS A 215 15.53 17.04 2.89
CA CYS A 215 14.12 17.16 2.52
C CYS A 215 13.87 18.30 1.52
N GLU A 216 14.78 18.49 0.56
CA GLU A 216 14.68 19.60 -0.41
C GLU A 216 13.61 19.34 -1.47
N ARG A 217 13.17 18.08 -1.62
CA ARG A 217 12.08 17.72 -2.55
C ARG A 217 11.11 16.68 -2.00
N THR A 218 9.87 16.76 -2.47
CA THR A 218 8.88 15.69 -2.28
C THR A 218 9.14 14.53 -3.23
N VAL A 219 9.15 13.29 -2.73
CA VAL A 219 9.27 12.09 -3.57
C VAL A 219 7.94 11.74 -4.23
N LYS A 220 8.01 11.31 -5.49
CA LYS A 220 6.84 10.84 -6.23
C LYS A 220 6.47 9.42 -5.82
N ASP A 221 5.20 9.06 -5.99
CA ASP A 221 4.68 7.72 -5.66
C ASP A 221 5.47 6.59 -6.33
N GLU A 222 5.88 6.77 -7.58
CA GLU A 222 6.66 5.78 -8.31
C GLU A 222 8.08 5.63 -7.75
N GLU A 223 8.68 6.72 -7.27
CA GLU A 223 10.00 6.70 -6.64
C GLU A 223 9.94 5.96 -5.30
N VAL A 224 8.87 6.15 -4.52
CA VAL A 224 8.63 5.40 -3.28
C VAL A 224 8.62 3.89 -3.55
N LEU A 225 7.88 3.43 -4.57
CA LEU A 225 7.85 2.00 -4.89
C LEU A 225 9.22 1.47 -5.30
N LYS A 226 9.97 2.22 -6.12
CA LYS A 226 11.33 1.83 -6.52
C LYS A 226 12.24 1.67 -5.30
N GLU A 227 12.20 2.61 -4.36
CA GLU A 227 13.02 2.54 -3.15
C GLU A 227 12.58 1.40 -2.23
N VAL A 228 11.28 1.14 -2.09
CA VAL A 228 10.81 -0.02 -1.31
C VAL A 228 11.20 -1.34 -1.97
N PHE A 229 11.19 -1.45 -3.30
CA PHE A 229 11.68 -2.66 -3.97
C PHE A 229 13.17 -2.89 -3.70
N LYS A 230 13.99 -1.82 -3.76
CA LYS A 230 15.41 -1.90 -3.37
C LYS A 230 15.57 -2.31 -1.91
N TRP A 231 14.75 -1.76 -1.01
CA TRP A 231 14.73 -2.11 0.41
C TRP A 231 14.47 -3.62 0.59
N VAL A 232 13.42 -4.15 -0.05
CA VAL A 232 13.07 -5.58 0.00
C VAL A 232 14.21 -6.46 -0.53
N LYS A 233 14.72 -6.19 -1.73
CA LYS A 233 15.81 -6.97 -2.34
C LYS A 233 17.04 -7.01 -1.44
N THR A 234 17.41 -5.85 -0.92
CA THR A 234 18.55 -5.68 -0.04
C THR A 234 18.40 -6.48 1.26
N THR A 235 17.26 -6.32 1.93
CA THR A 235 16.95 -7.01 3.20
C THR A 235 16.90 -8.52 3.01
N ASN A 236 16.41 -8.98 1.86
CA ASN A 236 16.27 -10.39 1.54
C ASN A 236 17.53 -11.05 0.98
N ALA A 237 18.55 -10.29 0.58
CA ALA A 237 19.79 -10.84 0.00
C ALA A 237 20.49 -11.84 0.94
N LYS A 238 20.41 -11.60 2.25
CA LYS A 238 21.02 -12.46 3.29
C LYS A 238 20.01 -13.44 3.94
N ARG A 239 18.71 -13.31 3.66
CA ARG A 239 17.65 -14.09 4.31
C ARG A 239 17.27 -15.30 3.46
N LYS A 240 17.43 -16.52 4.01
CA LYS A 240 17.01 -17.77 3.36
C LYS A 240 15.59 -18.21 3.72
N LYS A 241 15.09 -17.76 4.88
CA LYS A 241 13.72 -18.01 5.39
C LYS A 241 13.14 -16.68 5.85
N ASP A 242 11.82 -16.61 5.96
CA ASP A 242 11.08 -15.44 6.44
C ASP A 242 11.42 -14.17 5.65
N LYS A 243 11.23 -14.26 4.32
CA LYS A 243 11.46 -13.15 3.38
C LYS A 243 10.56 -11.98 3.76
N VAL A 244 11.16 -10.80 3.82
CA VAL A 244 10.47 -9.53 4.05
C VAL A 244 9.74 -9.12 2.78
N THR A 245 8.54 -8.58 2.94
CA THR A 245 7.73 -8.09 1.82
C THR A 245 7.58 -6.56 1.90
N ALA A 246 7.26 -5.91 0.78
CA ALA A 246 6.98 -4.48 0.77
C ALA A 246 5.74 -4.15 1.62
N TYR A 247 4.74 -5.04 1.60
CA TYR A 247 3.57 -4.97 2.46
C TYR A 247 3.95 -4.96 3.95
N GLN A 248 4.91 -5.79 4.34
CA GLN A 248 5.39 -5.82 5.72
C GLN A 248 6.09 -4.52 6.11
N ILE A 249 6.96 -3.98 5.25
CA ILE A 249 7.63 -2.68 5.47
C ILE A 249 6.59 -1.56 5.61
N ASP A 250 5.64 -1.49 4.69
CA ASP A 250 4.52 -0.53 4.72
C ASP A 250 3.72 -0.62 6.02
N ARG A 251 3.35 -1.84 6.44
CA ARG A 251 2.60 -2.08 7.68
C ARG A 251 3.40 -1.71 8.93
N ILE A 252 4.70 -2.00 8.98
CA ILE A 252 5.55 -1.60 10.11
C ILE A 252 5.57 -0.08 10.24
N ILE A 253 5.83 0.63 9.14
CA ILE A 253 5.89 2.10 9.13
C ILE A 253 4.53 2.69 9.49
N TYR A 254 3.45 2.15 8.93
CA TYR A 254 2.08 2.57 9.26
C TYR A 254 1.79 2.45 10.76
N LEU A 255 2.05 1.27 11.35
CA LEU A 255 1.74 1.00 12.76
C LEU A 255 2.59 1.87 13.70
N LEU A 256 3.88 2.04 13.42
CA LEU A 256 4.76 2.89 14.24
C LEU A 256 4.42 4.38 14.12
N CYS A 257 4.00 4.84 12.94
CA CYS A 257 3.67 6.25 12.73
C CYS A 257 2.27 6.62 13.27
N THR A 258 1.29 5.74 13.09
CA THR A 258 -0.10 5.99 13.50
C THR A 258 -0.37 5.60 14.94
N GLY A 259 0.36 4.60 15.43
CA GLY A 259 0.09 3.92 16.68
C GLY A 259 -1.23 3.15 16.69
N ASP A 260 -1.83 2.87 15.53
CA ASP A 260 -3.19 2.30 15.40
C ASP A 260 -3.17 0.79 15.16
N PHE A 261 -3.26 0.02 16.24
CA PHE A 261 -3.42 -1.44 16.17
C PHE A 261 -4.91 -1.79 16.03
N TYR A 262 -5.44 -1.55 14.83
CA TYR A 262 -6.87 -1.65 14.54
C TYR A 262 -7.51 -3.04 14.77
N LEU A 263 -6.77 -4.15 14.62
CA LEU A 263 -7.31 -5.50 14.93
C LEU A 263 -7.56 -5.73 16.43
N ASP A 264 -6.80 -5.04 17.29
CA ASP A 264 -6.91 -5.11 18.75
C ASP A 264 -7.65 -3.89 19.35
N SER A 265 -8.15 -2.98 18.51
CA SER A 265 -8.87 -1.76 18.94
C SER A 265 -8.10 -0.87 19.92
N CYS A 266 -6.76 -0.82 19.83
CA CYS A 266 -5.91 -0.03 20.72
C CYS A 266 -5.05 1.00 19.97
N LYS A 267 -4.80 2.16 20.60
CA LYS A 267 -4.02 3.28 20.04
C LYS A 267 -3.02 3.86 21.04
N PHE A 268 -1.86 4.35 20.58
CA PHE A 268 -0.87 5.06 21.40
C PHE A 268 -0.23 6.28 20.68
N GLY A 269 0.51 7.12 21.43
CA GLY A 269 1.14 8.36 20.94
C GLY A 269 2.40 8.14 20.07
N ARG A 270 2.69 9.07 19.15
CA ARG A 270 3.47 8.84 17.90
C ARG A 270 5.00 9.08 17.95
N GLU A 271 5.63 8.63 16.86
CA GLU A 271 6.94 8.96 16.23
C GLU A 271 8.23 8.32 16.79
N ILE A 272 8.41 7.02 16.51
CA ILE A 272 9.69 6.30 16.70
C ILE A 272 10.55 6.33 15.42
N VAL A 273 9.94 6.27 14.23
CA VAL A 273 10.63 5.98 12.95
C VAL A 273 11.78 6.94 12.59
N ASN A 274 11.57 8.26 12.69
CA ASN A 274 12.62 9.23 12.30
C ASN A 274 13.82 9.18 13.26
N ARG A 275 13.57 8.96 14.56
CA ARG A 275 14.63 8.80 15.57
C ARG A 275 15.52 7.61 15.27
N GLU A 276 14.92 6.51 14.79
CA GLU A 276 15.68 5.33 14.41
C GLU A 276 16.56 5.57 13.19
N ILE A 277 16.05 6.30 12.19
CA ILE A 277 16.85 6.69 11.02
C ILE A 277 18.05 7.56 11.43
N ASP A 278 17.84 8.53 12.33
CA ASP A 278 18.90 9.44 12.80
C ASP A 278 20.00 8.72 13.56
N SER A 279 19.64 7.85 14.51
CA SER A 279 20.62 7.08 15.28
C SER A 279 21.54 6.25 14.39
N LEU A 280 20.99 5.59 13.35
CA LEU A 280 21.77 4.78 12.41
C LEU A 280 22.68 5.62 11.48
N ARG A 281 22.46 6.92 11.38
CA ARG A 281 23.35 7.84 10.66
C ARG A 281 24.53 8.27 11.52
N GLN A 282 24.26 8.65 12.77
CA GLN A 282 25.30 9.02 13.73
C GLN A 282 26.32 7.88 13.92
N ASP A 283 25.84 6.65 14.12
CA ASP A 283 26.71 5.47 14.24
C ASP A 283 27.64 5.27 13.02
N LYS A 284 27.23 5.72 11.83
CA LYS A 284 28.04 5.63 10.60
C LYS A 284 29.01 6.79 10.39
N GLU A 285 28.69 7.95 10.95
CA GLU A 285 29.62 9.08 10.96
C GLU A 285 30.75 8.78 11.94
N ASP A 286 30.42 8.28 13.13
CA ASP A 286 31.39 7.91 14.17
C ASP A 286 32.35 6.79 13.69
N ASP A 287 31.83 5.72 13.07
CA ASP A 287 32.62 4.60 12.51
C ASP A 287 33.49 5.00 11.29
N LYS A 288 33.22 6.16 10.66
CA LYS A 288 34.11 6.75 9.64
C LYS A 288 35.23 7.57 10.27
N THR A 289 34.96 8.32 11.33
CA THR A 289 35.99 9.09 12.04
C THR A 289 37.00 8.20 12.74
N GLU A 290 36.58 7.09 13.38
CA GLU A 290 37.52 6.14 14.01
C GLU A 290 38.44 5.45 12.99
N LYS A 291 37.97 5.20 11.77
CA LYS A 291 38.80 4.60 10.70
C LYS A 291 39.78 5.57 10.06
N VAL A 292 39.65 6.88 10.25
CA VAL A 292 40.59 7.88 9.73
C VAL A 292 41.79 8.03 10.68
N ASP A 293 41.56 7.99 11.99
CA ASP A 293 42.63 8.11 13.01
C ASP A 293 43.59 6.91 13.03
N ASP A 294 43.14 5.72 12.65
CA ASP A 294 44.02 4.53 12.57
C ASP A 294 44.94 4.50 11.33
N THR A 295 44.83 5.48 10.42
CA THR A 295 45.65 5.54 9.18
C THR A 295 46.79 6.56 9.21
N GLU A 296 46.90 7.42 10.23
CA GLU A 296 47.99 8.41 10.33
C GLU A 296 49.22 7.96 11.15
N GLU A 297 49.24 6.76 11.74
CA GLU A 297 50.42 6.26 12.49
C GLU A 297 51.39 5.34 11.70
N ALA A 298 51.28 5.25 10.37
CA ALA A 298 52.14 4.36 9.56
C ALA A 298 53.12 5.03 8.58
N GLU A 299 53.26 6.36 8.57
CA GLU A 299 54.31 7.05 7.80
C GLU A 299 55.21 7.87 8.71
N GLY A 300 56.03 7.18 9.49
CA GLY A 300 56.93 7.86 10.42
C GLY A 300 58.01 6.97 11.00
N LYS A 301 58.66 6.13 10.19
CA LYS A 301 60.01 5.59 10.43
C LYS A 301 60.43 4.67 9.28
N ASP A 302 61.16 5.21 8.31
CA ASP A 302 62.43 4.61 7.91
C ASP A 302 63.27 5.55 7.04
N LYS A 303 64.41 5.95 7.63
CA LYS A 303 65.69 6.41 7.06
C LYS A 303 65.79 7.78 6.41
#